data_AF-A0A4U8YXS4-F1
#
_entry.id   AF-A0A4U8YXS4-F1
#
_cell.length_a   1.000
_cell.length_b   1.000
_cell.length_c   1.000
_cell.angle_alpha   90.00
_cell.angle_beta   90.00
_cell.angle_gamma   90.00
#
_symmetry.space_group_name_H-M   'P 1'
#
loop_
_entity.id
_entity.type
_entity.pdbx_description
1 polymer ?
#
loop_
_entity_poly.entity_id
_entity_poly.type
_entity_poly.pdbx_seq_one_letter_code
_entity_poly.pdbx_strand_id
1 'polypeptide(L)'
;MLKLTKAKERKSAFAGIGWDFMTTFDKREQAFEAQLVHDEALKFKAIARRNKWFGLWAAGMLGKTGAEAEAYANAVVQTDIAQGAEEFFRKVRADFDKAGVQLSDHQIRRKLEELLVAAIAEVKGA
;
A
#
# COMPACT_ATOMS: atom_id res chain seq x y z
N MET A 1 -70.95 -9.18 -37.67
CA MET A 1 -69.76 -8.30 -37.80
C MET A 1 -69.11 -8.16 -36.44
N LEU A 2 -67.80 -8.39 -36.38
CA LEU A 2 -67.04 -8.89 -35.24
C LEU A 2 -66.65 -7.78 -34.23
N LYS A 3 -66.64 -8.13 -32.94
CA LYS A 3 -66.30 -7.28 -31.78
C LYS A 3 -64.85 -6.75 -31.88
N LEU A 4 -64.66 -5.42 -31.83
CA LEU A 4 -63.35 -4.82 -31.56
C LEU A 4 -63.11 -4.80 -30.04
N THR A 5 -62.34 -5.78 -29.56
CA THR A 5 -61.77 -5.80 -28.21
C THR A 5 -60.25 -6.00 -28.31
N LYS A 6 -59.52 -5.19 -27.54
CA LYS A 6 -58.08 -5.22 -27.23
C LYS A 6 -57.11 -4.74 -28.33
N ALA A 7 -56.58 -3.55 -28.11
CA ALA A 7 -55.20 -3.20 -28.46
C ALA A 7 -54.56 -2.47 -27.28
N LYS A 8 -54.50 -3.15 -26.12
CA LYS A 8 -53.64 -2.80 -24.99
C LYS A 8 -52.57 -3.88 -24.92
N GLU A 9 -51.58 -3.82 -25.82
CA GLU A 9 -50.32 -4.56 -25.72
C GLU A 9 -49.41 -4.22 -26.91
N ARG A 10 -48.59 -3.19 -26.73
CA ARG A 10 -47.21 -3.17 -27.25
C ARG A 10 -46.34 -2.51 -26.20
N LYS A 11 -46.18 -3.20 -25.08
CA LYS A 11 -45.08 -2.92 -24.15
C LYS A 11 -43.78 -3.19 -24.91
N SER A 12 -42.89 -2.20 -24.92
CA SER A 12 -41.44 -2.37 -24.88
C SER A 12 -40.86 -3.48 -25.78
N ALA A 13 -40.65 -3.17 -27.06
CA ALA A 13 -39.87 -4.04 -27.95
C ALA A 13 -38.42 -3.56 -28.18
N PHE A 14 -37.98 -2.46 -27.55
CA PHE A 14 -36.65 -1.90 -27.77
C PHE A 14 -35.99 -1.31 -26.50
N ALA A 15 -36.26 -1.92 -25.34
CA ALA A 15 -35.55 -1.64 -24.09
C ALA A 15 -34.88 -2.92 -23.57
N GLY A 16 -34.15 -3.61 -24.45
CA GLY A 16 -33.53 -4.92 -24.18
C GLY A 16 -32.06 -5.03 -24.57
N ILE A 17 -31.39 -3.93 -24.93
CA ILE A 17 -29.94 -3.92 -25.19
C ILE A 17 -29.28 -2.95 -24.20
N GLY A 18 -29.62 -3.13 -22.93
CA GLY A 18 -28.85 -2.63 -21.82
C GLY A 18 -28.19 -3.82 -21.15
N TRP A 19 -26.86 -3.83 -21.13
CA TRP A 19 -25.93 -4.76 -20.49
C TRP A 19 -25.37 -5.95 -21.29
N ASP A 20 -24.04 -6.06 -21.15
CA ASP A 20 -23.21 -7.28 -21.20
C ASP A 20 -22.48 -7.72 -22.48
N PHE A 21 -22.14 -6.80 -23.39
CA PHE A 21 -21.04 -7.04 -24.33
C PHE A 21 -19.71 -6.43 -23.86
N MET A 22 -19.33 -6.67 -22.60
CA MET A 22 -17.92 -6.60 -22.25
C MET A 22 -17.21 -7.75 -22.96
N THR A 23 -16.31 -7.43 -23.88
CA THR A 23 -15.58 -8.45 -24.62
C THR A 23 -14.66 -9.23 -23.66
N THR A 24 -14.28 -10.45 -24.03
CA THR A 24 -13.31 -11.24 -23.26
C THR A 24 -11.96 -10.53 -23.12
N PHE A 25 -11.68 -9.54 -23.96
CA PHE A 25 -10.51 -8.66 -23.82
C PHE A 25 -10.73 -7.64 -22.71
N ASP A 26 -11.85 -6.89 -22.72
CA ASP A 26 -12.20 -5.90 -21.68
C ASP A 26 -12.26 -6.53 -20.27
N LYS A 27 -12.78 -7.76 -20.17
CA LYS A 27 -12.82 -8.51 -18.89
C LYS A 27 -11.43 -8.88 -18.37
N ARG A 28 -10.47 -9.15 -19.27
CA ARG A 28 -9.09 -9.45 -18.89
C ARG A 28 -8.34 -8.17 -18.52
N GLU A 29 -8.52 -7.11 -19.28
CA GLU A 29 -7.97 -5.78 -19.00
C GLU A 29 -8.37 -5.30 -17.60
N GLN A 30 -9.66 -5.32 -17.28
CA GLN A 30 -10.15 -4.94 -15.95
C GLN A 30 -9.61 -5.84 -14.83
N ALA A 31 -9.43 -7.15 -15.09
CA ALA A 31 -8.81 -8.05 -14.12
C ALA A 31 -7.34 -7.70 -13.85
N PHE A 32 -6.58 -7.35 -14.89
CA PHE A 32 -5.19 -6.90 -14.74
C PHE A 32 -5.09 -5.55 -14.03
N GLU A 33 -5.93 -4.58 -14.38
CA GLU A 33 -5.99 -3.29 -13.68
C GLU A 33 -6.34 -3.47 -12.20
N ALA A 34 -7.36 -4.28 -11.89
CA ALA A 34 -7.74 -4.58 -10.51
C ALA A 34 -6.61 -5.27 -9.74
N GLN A 35 -5.88 -6.19 -10.37
CA GLN A 35 -4.72 -6.84 -9.77
C GLN A 35 -3.58 -5.86 -9.51
N LEU A 36 -3.28 -4.96 -10.46
CA LEU A 36 -2.24 -3.94 -10.30
C LEU A 36 -2.57 -2.99 -9.15
N VAL A 37 -3.80 -2.48 -9.09
CA VAL A 37 -4.26 -1.61 -8.01
C VAL A 37 -4.15 -2.32 -6.65
N HIS A 38 -4.53 -3.59 -6.60
CA HIS A 38 -4.40 -4.40 -5.39
C HIS A 38 -2.94 -4.55 -4.96
N ASP A 39 -2.05 -4.92 -5.89
CA ASP A 39 -0.63 -5.13 -5.63
C ASP A 39 0.07 -3.83 -5.21
N GLU A 40 -0.28 -2.69 -5.82
CA GLU A 40 0.23 -1.38 -5.41
C GLU A 40 -0.27 -0.97 -4.02
N ALA A 41 -1.55 -1.19 -3.72
CA ALA A 41 -2.10 -0.92 -2.40
C ALA A 41 -1.42 -1.77 -1.30
N LEU A 42 -1.15 -3.04 -1.59
CA LEU A 42 -0.40 -3.92 -0.67
C LEU A 42 1.04 -3.43 -0.47
N LYS A 43 1.73 -3.05 -1.56
CA LYS A 43 3.09 -2.49 -1.48
C LYS A 43 3.12 -1.20 -0.65
N PHE A 44 2.17 -0.30 -0.85
CA PHE A 44 2.07 0.94 -0.09
C PHE A 44 1.91 0.68 1.42
N LYS A 45 0.97 -0.22 1.77
CA LYS A 45 0.77 -0.64 3.17
C LYS A 45 2.03 -1.27 3.77
N ALA A 46 2.71 -2.14 3.02
CA ALA A 46 3.94 -2.79 3.47
C ALA A 46 5.09 -1.79 3.67
N ILE A 47 5.24 -0.80 2.79
CA ILE A 47 6.26 0.26 2.93
C ILE A 47 5.99 1.11 4.18
N ALA A 48 4.75 1.56 4.40
CA ALA A 48 4.39 2.32 5.59
C ALA A 48 4.68 1.52 6.88
N ARG A 49 4.38 0.21 6.87
CA ARG A 49 4.66 -0.70 7.98
C ARG A 49 6.17 -0.87 8.22
N ARG A 50 6.94 -1.14 7.16
CA ARG A 50 8.41 -1.23 7.20
C ARG A 50 9.02 0.03 7.82
N ASN A 51 8.56 1.21 7.42
CA ASN A 51 9.10 2.48 7.91
C ASN A 51 8.89 2.65 9.41
N LYS A 52 7.68 2.32 9.90
CA LYS A 52 7.39 2.36 11.34
C LYS A 52 8.30 1.40 12.12
N TRP A 53 8.43 0.16 11.67
CA TRP A 53 9.29 -0.84 12.33
C TRP A 53 10.76 -0.47 12.29
N PHE A 54 11.24 0.05 11.16
CA PHE A 54 12.62 0.50 11.07
C PHE A 54 12.88 1.68 12.01
N GLY A 55 11.94 2.62 12.10
CA GLY A 55 12.01 3.71 13.07
C GLY A 55 12.10 3.22 14.52
N LEU A 56 11.29 2.22 14.90
CA LEU A 56 11.35 1.61 16.24
C LEU A 56 12.68 0.88 16.49
N TRP A 57 13.17 0.14 15.50
CA TRP A 57 14.47 -0.53 15.57
C TRP A 57 15.61 0.48 15.75
N ALA A 58 15.61 1.54 14.94
CA ALA A 58 16.60 2.61 15.03
C ALA A 58 16.52 3.34 16.38
N ALA A 59 15.31 3.57 16.89
CA ALA A 59 15.12 4.14 18.23
C ALA A 59 15.76 3.27 19.32
N GLY A 60 15.59 1.95 19.24
CA GLY A 60 16.25 1.01 20.15
C GLY A 60 17.78 1.07 20.06
N MET A 61 18.35 1.18 18.86
CA MET A 61 19.80 1.37 18.67
C MET A 61 20.30 2.68 19.28
N LEU A 62 19.44 3.69 19.36
CA LEU A 62 19.72 4.99 19.99
C LEU A 62 19.42 5.00 21.50
N GLY A 63 19.09 3.85 22.10
CA GLY A 63 18.77 3.75 23.53
C GLY A 63 17.42 4.36 23.92
N LYS A 64 16.54 4.65 22.96
CA LYS A 64 15.19 5.20 23.21
C LYS A 64 14.22 4.08 23.55
N THR A 65 13.30 4.36 24.47
CA THR A 65 12.27 3.40 24.91
C THR A 65 10.91 4.07 25.08
N GLY A 66 9.84 3.27 25.15
CA GLY A 66 8.47 3.75 25.36
C GLY A 66 8.06 4.87 24.40
N ALA A 67 7.54 5.96 24.95
CA ALA A 67 7.07 7.11 24.17
C ALA A 67 8.17 7.77 23.32
N GLU A 68 9.43 7.75 23.76
CA GLU A 68 10.53 8.31 22.96
C GLU A 68 10.82 7.47 21.72
N ALA A 69 10.69 6.15 21.82
CA ALA A 69 10.87 5.26 20.68
C ALA A 69 9.74 5.44 19.66
N GLU A 70 8.50 5.57 20.13
CA GLU A 70 7.35 5.86 19.28
C GLU A 70 7.46 7.22 18.60
N ALA A 71 7.86 8.26 19.34
CA ALA A 71 8.08 9.59 18.78
C ALA A 71 9.16 9.58 17.67
N TYR A 72 10.26 8.86 17.90
CA TYR A 72 11.32 8.71 16.92
C TYR A 72 10.84 7.95 15.67
N ALA A 73 10.10 6.85 15.86
CA ALA A 73 9.54 6.09 14.75
C ALA A 73 8.55 6.91 13.92
N ASN A 74 7.71 7.71 14.57
CA ASN A 74 6.80 8.63 13.89
C ASN A 74 7.56 9.70 13.10
N ALA A 75 8.59 10.31 13.69
CA ALA A 75 9.42 11.29 12.99
C ALA A 75 10.07 10.70 11.73
N VAL A 76 10.57 9.46 11.83
CA VAL A 76 11.10 8.69 10.70
C VAL A 76 10.06 8.51 9.58
N VAL A 77 8.84 8.09 9.94
CA VAL A 77 7.74 7.92 8.96
C VAL A 77 7.37 9.25 8.31
N GLN A 78 7.35 10.35 9.08
CA GLN A 78 7.08 11.68 8.54
C GLN A 78 8.16 12.14 7.55
N THR A 79 9.43 11.85 7.82
CA THR A 79 10.53 12.14 6.88
C THR A 79 10.34 11.38 5.56
N ASP A 80 9.98 10.09 5.61
CA ASP A 80 9.74 9.32 4.39
C ASP A 80 8.56 9.87 3.57
N ILE A 81 7.45 10.26 4.24
CA ILE A 81 6.29 10.85 3.56
C ILE A 81 6.66 12.20 2.90
N ALA A 82 7.44 13.03 3.60
CA ALA A 82 7.74 14.38 3.14
C ALA A 82 8.87 14.43 2.09
N GLN A 83 9.87 13.56 2.22
CA GLN A 83 11.16 13.68 1.50
C GLN A 83 11.64 12.36 0.88
N GLY A 84 10.92 11.26 1.12
CA GLY A 84 11.23 9.94 0.56
C GLY A 84 12.27 9.15 1.34
N ALA A 85 12.47 7.90 0.90
CA ALA A 85 13.23 6.89 1.62
C ALA A 85 14.73 7.20 1.77
N GLU A 86 15.34 7.87 0.78
CA GLU A 86 16.77 8.19 0.84
C GLU A 86 17.06 9.28 1.89
N GLU A 87 16.17 10.25 2.07
CA GLU A 87 16.37 11.29 3.09
C GLU A 87 16.09 10.75 4.50
N PHE A 88 15.09 9.90 4.63
CA PHE A 88 14.87 9.12 5.84
C PHE A 88 16.10 8.27 6.22
N PHE A 89 16.73 7.58 5.26
CA PHE A 89 17.95 6.81 5.49
C PHE A 89 19.09 7.70 5.98
N ARG A 90 19.32 8.85 5.33
CA ARG A 90 20.35 9.82 5.73
C ARG A 90 20.12 10.36 7.14
N LYS A 91 18.87 10.63 7.52
CA LYS A 91 18.53 11.06 8.87
C LYS A 91 18.95 10.00 9.91
N VAL A 92 18.58 8.74 9.70
CA VAL A 92 18.91 7.66 10.65
C VAL A 92 20.41 7.41 10.70
N ARG A 93 21.12 7.44 9.56
CA ARG A 93 22.58 7.40 9.50
C ARG A 93 23.20 8.50 10.37
N ALA A 94 22.77 9.74 10.18
CA ALA A 94 23.29 10.87 10.94
C ALA A 94 23.02 10.76 12.44
N ASP A 95 21.86 10.22 12.83
CA ASP A 95 21.54 9.98 14.25
C ASP A 95 22.42 8.88 14.85
N PHE A 96 22.69 7.81 14.09
CA PHE A 96 23.61 6.75 14.48
C PHE A 96 25.05 7.25 14.65
N ASP A 97 25.52 8.09 13.72
CA ASP A 97 26.85 8.71 13.81
C ASP A 97 26.99 9.57 15.07
N LYS A 98 25.98 10.38 15.38
CA LYS A 98 25.95 11.21 16.60
C LYS A 98 25.93 10.38 17.88
N ALA A 99 25.27 9.22 17.86
CA ALA A 99 25.18 8.32 19.00
C ALA A 99 26.34 7.32 19.10
N GLY A 100 27.27 7.30 18.13
CA GLY A 100 28.38 6.36 18.09
C GLY A 100 27.96 4.91 17.78
N VAL A 101 26.81 4.72 17.12
CA VAL A 101 26.33 3.39 16.71
C VAL A 101 27.15 2.89 15.52
N GLN A 102 27.97 1.87 15.75
CA GLN A 102 28.90 1.30 14.77
C GLN A 102 28.21 0.31 13.82
N LEU A 103 27.30 0.80 12.99
CA LEU A 103 26.72 0.05 11.88
C LEU A 103 27.20 0.62 10.55
N SER A 104 27.47 -0.23 9.57
CA SER A 104 27.74 0.20 8.20
C SER A 104 26.45 0.46 7.43
N ASP A 105 26.52 1.25 6.38
CA ASP A 105 25.36 1.56 5.53
C ASP A 105 24.74 0.30 4.93
N HIS A 106 25.58 -0.69 4.57
CA HIS A 106 25.13 -1.99 4.12
C HIS A 106 24.31 -2.73 5.18
N GLN A 107 24.72 -2.70 6.46
CA GLN A 107 23.96 -3.31 7.54
C GLN A 107 22.60 -2.62 7.75
N ILE A 108 22.57 -1.29 7.66
CA ILE A 108 21.34 -0.50 7.79
C ILE A 108 20.38 -0.80 6.62
N ARG A 109 20.89 -0.83 5.37
CA ARG A 109 20.08 -1.17 4.18
C ARG A 109 19.57 -2.60 4.21
N ARG A 110 20.41 -3.56 4.61
CA ARG A 110 19.98 -4.95 4.83
C ARG A 110 18.84 -5.02 5.83
N LYS A 111 18.88 -4.21 6.90
CA LYS A 111 17.78 -4.19 7.88
C LYS A 111 16.47 -3.68 7.28
N LEU A 112 16.51 -2.69 6.38
CA LEU A 112 15.33 -2.22 5.64
C LEU A 112 14.73 -3.34 4.77
N GLU A 113 15.57 -4.12 4.09
CA GLU A 113 15.13 -5.24 3.25
C GLU A 113 14.50 -6.35 4.09
N GLU A 114 15.13 -6.74 5.19
CA GLU A 114 14.59 -7.74 6.13
C GLU A 114 13.21 -7.32 6.66
N LEU A 115 13.07 -6.05 7.05
CA LEU A 115 11.80 -5.51 7.54
C LEU A 115 10.75 -5.38 6.43
N LEU A 116 11.15 -5.14 5.18
CA LEU A 116 10.22 -5.12 4.06
C LEU A 116 9.62 -6.50 3.81
N VAL A 117 10.44 -7.55 3.82
CA VAL A 117 9.97 -8.94 3.67
C VAL A 117 8.97 -9.28 4.78
N ALA A 118 9.31 -8.95 6.03
CA ALA A 118 8.41 -9.16 7.17
C ALA A 118 7.10 -8.35 7.03
N ALA A 119 7.17 -7.10 6.54
CA ALA A 119 6.01 -6.24 6.41
C ALA A 119 5.07 -6.72 5.30
N ILE A 120 5.61 -7.23 4.19
CA ILE A 120 4.82 -7.87 3.13
C ILE A 120 4.09 -9.11 3.67
N ALA A 121 4.78 -9.94 4.45
CA ALA A 121 4.17 -11.12 5.06
C ALA A 121 3.04 -10.75 6.03
N GLU A 122 3.24 -9.72 6.86
CA GLU A 122 2.21 -9.25 7.79
C GLU A 122 1.00 -8.67 7.05
N VAL A 123 1.21 -7.81 6.07
CA VAL A 123 0.12 -7.16 5.32
C VAL A 123 -0.70 -8.16 4.50
N LYS A 124 -0.09 -9.25 4.03
CA LYS A 124 -0.80 -10.34 3.34
C LYS A 124 -1.55 -11.28 4.29
N GLY A 125 -1.11 -11.37 5.54
CA GLY A 125 -1.73 -12.22 6.56
C GLY A 125 -2.81 -11.53 7.41
N ALA A 126 -2.98 -10.22 7.27
CA ALA A 126 -3.96 -9.39 7.97
C ALA A 126 -5.27 -9.25 7.18
#